data_AF-A0AAN8FMJ8-F1
#
_entry.id   AF-A0AAN8FMJ8-F1
#
_cell.length_a   1.000
_cell.length_b   1.000
_cell.length_c   1.000
_cell.angle_alpha   90.00
_cell.angle_beta   90.00
_cell.angle_gamma   90.00
#
_symmetry.space_group_name_H-M   'P 1'
#
loop_
_entity.id
_entity.type
_entity.pdbx_description
1 polymer ?
#
loop_
_entity_poly.entity_id
_entity_poly.type
_entity_poly.pdbx_seq_one_letter_code
_entity_poly.pdbx_strand_id
1 'polypeptide(L)'
;MSLVTIIYTYCGFYGYITFGSAVQGSVTLNLPDTTVNLVVKILLVFVVFFGNVLQMYVIIEMLWPKLKEKMEVRKCRSVTVLLLEYLFRVAVVCFASELFYRHSQLLNAAYIF
;
A
#
# COMPACT_ATOMS: atom_id res chain seq x y z
N MET A 1 -17.52 -12.09 -9.52
CA MET A 1 -16.58 -11.36 -10.39
C MET A 1 -17.29 -10.31 -11.25
N SER A 2 -18.42 -10.63 -11.89
CA SER A 2 -19.15 -9.68 -12.74
C SER A 2 -19.56 -8.36 -12.07
N LEU A 3 -20.03 -8.38 -10.82
CA LEU A 3 -20.40 -7.15 -10.10
C LEU A 3 -19.23 -6.17 -9.95
N VAL A 4 -18.08 -6.67 -9.54
CA VAL A 4 -16.85 -5.88 -9.35
C VAL A 4 -16.38 -5.31 -10.69
N THR A 5 -16.42 -6.12 -11.74
CA THR A 5 -16.10 -5.67 -13.11
C THR A 5 -17.01 -4.53 -13.54
N ILE A 6 -18.33 -4.67 -13.36
CA ILE A 6 -19.31 -3.64 -13.74
C ILE A 6 -19.03 -2.33 -13.01
N ILE A 7 -18.82 -2.38 -11.68
CA ILE A 7 -18.54 -1.18 -10.87
C ILE A 7 -17.24 -0.49 -11.31
N TYR A 8 -16.17 -1.26 -11.59
CA TYR A 8 -14.92 -0.67 -12.07
C TYR A 8 -15.02 -0.11 -13.48
N THR A 9 -15.75 -0.77 -14.39
CA THR A 9 -16.01 -0.24 -15.73
C THR A 9 -16.78 1.08 -15.67
N TYR A 10 -17.82 1.17 -14.83
CA TYR A 10 -18.55 2.42 -14.64
C TYR A 10 -17.66 3.51 -14.05
N CYS A 11 -16.90 3.22 -12.99
CA CYS A 11 -15.98 4.17 -12.36
C CYS A 11 -14.94 4.70 -13.36
N GLY A 12 -14.36 3.83 -14.19
CA GLY A 12 -13.43 4.22 -15.25
C GLY A 12 -14.07 5.06 -16.36
N PHE A 13 -15.27 4.67 -16.81
CA PHE A 13 -15.99 5.37 -17.88
C PHE A 13 -16.42 6.79 -17.45
N TYR A 14 -17.01 6.94 -16.26
CA TYR A 14 -17.37 8.25 -15.72
C TYR A 14 -16.16 9.11 -15.36
N GLY A 15 -15.05 8.49 -14.92
CA GLY A 15 -13.77 9.16 -14.73
C GLY A 15 -13.26 9.78 -16.04
N TYR A 16 -13.32 9.04 -17.15
CA TYR A 16 -12.88 9.53 -18.44
C TYR A 16 -13.75 10.67 -18.99
N ILE A 17 -15.08 10.59 -18.85
CA ILE A 17 -15.98 11.68 -19.30
C ILE A 17 -15.72 12.99 -18.54
N THR A 18 -15.44 12.91 -17.24
CA THR A 18 -15.24 14.09 -16.39
C THR A 18 -13.94 14.85 -16.72
N PHE A 19 -12.87 14.14 -17.10
CA PHE A 19 -11.53 14.70 -17.29
C PHE A 19 -11.05 14.72 -18.74
N GLY A 20 -11.69 13.96 -19.62
CA GLY A 20 -11.37 13.87 -21.05
C GLY A 20 -9.91 13.53 -21.34
N SER A 21 -9.29 14.30 -22.25
CA SER A 21 -7.89 14.17 -22.64
C SER A 21 -6.88 14.69 -21.60
N ALA A 22 -7.35 15.35 -20.54
CA ALA A 22 -6.50 15.85 -19.46
C ALA A 22 -6.30 14.81 -18.34
N VAL A 23 -6.69 13.55 -18.53
CA VAL A 23 -6.53 12.46 -17.54
C VAL A 23 -5.06 12.28 -17.17
N GLN A 24 -4.72 12.56 -15.90
CA GLN A 24 -3.40 12.23 -15.36
C GLN A 24 -3.34 10.76 -14.90
N GLY A 25 -2.14 10.29 -14.56
CA GLY A 25 -1.89 8.88 -14.19
C GLY A 25 -2.72 8.34 -13.02
N SER A 26 -3.40 9.20 -12.26
CA SER A 26 -4.47 8.79 -11.36
C SER A 26 -5.68 9.72 -11.45
N VAL A 27 -6.88 9.14 -11.31
CA VAL A 27 -8.14 9.89 -11.24
C VAL A 27 -8.12 10.85 -10.05
N THR A 28 -7.47 10.47 -8.94
CA THR A 28 -7.38 11.26 -7.70
C THR A 28 -6.58 12.54 -7.82
N LEU A 29 -5.57 12.55 -8.70
CA LEU A 29 -4.72 13.70 -8.95
C LEU A 29 -5.44 14.75 -9.81
N ASN A 30 -6.38 14.32 -10.64
CA ASN A 30 -7.04 15.18 -11.60
C ASN A 30 -8.25 15.93 -11.05
N LEU A 31 -8.70 15.63 -9.81
CA LEU A 31 -9.88 16.28 -9.24
C LEU A 31 -9.64 17.80 -9.07
N PRO A 32 -10.49 18.66 -9.66
CA PRO A 32 -10.43 20.10 -9.43
C PRO A 32 -10.76 20.43 -7.98
N ASP A 33 -10.17 21.50 -7.45
CA ASP A 33 -10.27 21.91 -6.04
C ASP A 33 -11.62 22.57 -5.73
N THR A 34 -12.69 21.79 -5.82
CA THR A 34 -13.99 22.13 -5.26
C THR A 34 -14.12 21.55 -3.86
N THR A 35 -14.95 22.16 -3.01
CA THR A 35 -15.13 21.75 -1.60
C THR A 35 -15.52 20.27 -1.47
N VAL A 36 -16.33 19.74 -2.40
CA VAL A 36 -16.75 18.33 -2.39
C VAL A 36 -15.59 17.40 -2.76
N ASN A 37 -14.81 17.77 -3.77
CA ASN A 37 -13.68 16.98 -4.23
C ASN A 37 -12.55 16.92 -3.20
N LEU A 38 -12.36 18.01 -2.42
CA LEU A 38 -11.42 18.03 -1.32
C LEU A 38 -11.77 17.00 -0.24
N VAL A 39 -13.05 16.88 0.11
CA VAL A 39 -13.52 15.86 1.07
C VAL A 39 -13.27 14.45 0.55
N VAL A 40 -13.52 14.20 -0.74
CA VAL A 40 -13.23 12.90 -1.37
C VAL A 40 -11.74 12.59 -1.35
N LYS A 41 -10.87 13.57 -1.66
CA LYS A 41 -9.40 13.41 -1.57
C LYS A 41 -8.99 13.01 -0.15
N ILE A 42 -9.52 13.70 0.87
CA ILE A 42 -9.22 13.41 2.29
C ILE A 42 -9.67 11.99 2.66
N LEU A 43 -10.90 11.60 2.32
CA LEU A 43 -11.43 10.27 2.59
C LEU A 43 -10.57 9.18 1.94
N LEU A 44 -10.12 9.41 0.70
CA LEU A 44 -9.26 8.47 -0.01
C LEU A 44 -7.89 8.32 0.64
N VAL A 45 -7.29 9.43 1.11
CA VAL A 45 -6.04 9.38 1.89
C VAL A 45 -6.24 8.56 3.17
N PHE A 46 -7.35 8.74 3.88
CA PHE A 46 -7.67 7.93 5.06
C PHE A 46 -7.81 6.44 4.73
N VAL A 47 -8.56 6.09 3.68
CA VAL A 47 -8.74 4.69 3.26
C VAL A 47 -7.40 4.04 2.93
N VAL A 48 -6.53 4.73 2.19
CA VAL A 48 -5.19 4.24 1.86
C VAL A 48 -4.32 4.12 3.12
N PHE A 49 -4.38 5.09 4.02
CA PHE A 49 -3.62 5.06 5.27
C PHE A 49 -4.00 3.84 6.13
N PHE A 50 -5.28 3.68 6.44
CA PHE A 50 -5.75 2.55 7.25
C PHE A 50 -5.55 1.21 6.54
N GLY A 51 -5.77 1.16 5.21
CA GLY A 51 -5.55 -0.04 4.41
C GLY A 51 -4.11 -0.54 4.48
N ASN A 52 -3.13 0.36 4.36
CA ASN A 52 -1.71 -0.01 4.43
C ASN A 52 -1.30 -0.52 5.82
N VAL A 53 -1.80 0.09 6.91
CA VAL A 53 -1.51 -0.38 8.28
C VAL A 53 -2.03 -1.80 8.50
N LEU A 54 -3.25 -2.07 8.04
CA LEU A 54 -3.87 -3.40 8.14
C LEU A 54 -3.16 -4.44 7.27
N GLN A 55 -2.77 -4.09 6.06
CA GLN A 55 -2.04 -5.00 5.16
C GLN A 55 -0.68 -5.39 5.73
N MET A 56 0.06 -4.46 6.36
CA MET A 56 1.33 -4.78 7.00
C MET A 56 1.18 -5.75 8.17
N TYR A 57 0.10 -5.60 8.97
CA TYR A 57 -0.20 -6.52 10.06
C TYR A 57 -0.39 -7.96 9.56
N VAL A 58 -1.23 -8.16 8.53
CA VAL A 58 -1.52 -9.48 7.96
C VAL A 58 -0.26 -10.14 7.38
N ILE A 59 0.60 -9.36 6.71
CA ILE A 59 1.87 -9.88 6.16
C ILE A 59 2.78 -10.39 7.29
N ILE A 60 2.92 -9.63 8.38
CA ILE A 60 3.74 -10.02 9.53
C ILE A 60 3.19 -11.31 10.16
N GLU A 61 1.87 -11.38 10.35
CA GLU A 61 1.20 -12.53 10.94
C GLU A 61 1.38 -13.80 10.09
N MET A 62 1.26 -13.70 8.76
CA MET A 62 1.48 -14.83 7.86
C MET A 62 2.95 -15.28 7.77
N LEU A 63 3.89 -14.36 7.99
CA LEU A 63 5.32 -14.61 7.82
C LEU A 63 5.97 -15.19 9.09
N TRP A 64 5.44 -14.85 10.26
CA TRP A 64 5.89 -15.35 11.56
C TRP A 64 5.97 -16.89 11.68
N PRO A 65 4.92 -17.68 11.35
CA PRO A 65 4.99 -19.14 11.45
C PRO A 65 6.00 -19.75 10.46
N LYS A 66 6.07 -19.22 9.23
CA LYS A 66 7.01 -19.68 8.20
C LYS A 66 8.46 -19.45 8.63
N LEU A 67 8.74 -18.33 9.29
CA LEU A 67 10.07 -18.03 9.80
C LEU A 67 10.44 -18.93 10.99
N LYS A 68 9.49 -19.17 11.91
CA LYS A 68 9.67 -20.04 13.07
C LYS A 68 9.96 -21.49 12.67
N GLU A 69 9.29 -21.97 11.62
CA GLU A 69 9.49 -23.31 11.06
C GLU A 69 10.84 -23.42 10.34
N LYS A 70 11.18 -22.44 9.49
CA LYS A 70 12.42 -22.45 8.71
C LYS A 70 13.69 -22.31 9.56
N MET A 71 13.58 -21.71 10.74
CA MET A 71 14.71 -21.46 11.65
C MET A 71 14.91 -22.55 12.70
N GLU A 72 14.17 -23.68 12.66
CA GLU A 72 14.24 -24.78 13.64
C GLU A 72 14.35 -24.28 15.11
N VAL A 73 13.59 -23.22 15.45
CA VAL A 73 13.67 -22.53 16.75
C VAL A 73 12.96 -23.32 17.85
N ARG A 74 13.15 -24.64 17.87
CA ARG A 74 12.69 -25.53 18.94
C ARG A 74 13.67 -25.61 20.11
N LYS A 75 14.91 -25.14 19.97
CA LYS A 75 15.97 -25.34 20.98
C LYS A 75 16.59 -24.08 21.58
N CYS A 76 16.38 -22.90 21.01
CA CYS A 76 17.01 -21.67 21.49
C CYS A 76 16.14 -20.86 22.46
N ARG A 77 16.79 -20.40 23.53
CA ARG A 77 16.30 -19.60 24.68
C ARG A 77 15.34 -18.48 24.25
N SER A 78 14.29 -18.24 25.04
CA SER A 78 13.21 -17.25 24.76
C SER A 78 13.69 -15.83 24.38
N VAL A 79 14.90 -15.44 24.81
CA VAL A 79 15.52 -14.15 24.47
C VAL A 79 15.92 -14.07 22.99
N THR A 80 16.37 -15.16 22.39
CA THR A 80 16.75 -15.22 20.95
C THR A 80 15.53 -15.12 20.05
N VAL A 81 14.40 -15.70 20.47
CA VAL A 81 13.12 -15.60 19.74
C VAL A 81 12.62 -14.15 19.72
N LEU A 82 12.66 -13.46 20.87
CA LEU A 82 12.30 -12.04 20.99
C LEU A 82 13.22 -11.11 20.19
N LEU A 83 14.54 -11.36 20.21
CA LEU A 83 15.51 -10.61 19.41
C LEU A 83 15.30 -10.82 17.91
N LEU A 84 14.97 -12.05 17.51
CA LEU A 84 14.65 -12.37 16.12
C LEU A 84 13.34 -11.71 15.68
N GLU A 85 12.33 -11.64 16.54
CA GLU A 85 11.08 -10.94 16.29
C GLU A 85 11.30 -9.45 16.07
N TYR A 86 12.11 -8.82 16.92
CA TYR A 86 12.51 -7.42 16.78
C TYR A 86 13.34 -7.18 15.52
N LEU A 87 14.34 -8.02 15.26
CA LEU A 87 15.15 -7.96 14.04
C LEU A 87 14.31 -8.15 12.78
N PHE A 88 13.32 -9.04 12.82
CA PHE A 88 12.42 -9.27 11.71
C PHE A 88 11.50 -8.08 11.48
N ARG A 89 10.95 -7.49 12.55
CA ARG A 89 10.19 -6.23 12.47
C ARG A 89 11.04 -5.11 11.89
N VAL A 90 12.27 -4.95 12.36
CA VAL A 90 13.22 -3.94 11.84
C VAL A 90 13.58 -4.23 10.39
N ALA A 91 13.83 -5.49 10.01
CA ALA A 91 14.15 -5.86 8.64
C ALA A 91 12.98 -5.62 7.68
N VAL A 92 11.75 -5.93 8.09
CA VAL A 92 10.53 -5.63 7.30
C VAL A 92 10.32 -4.12 7.18
N VAL A 93 10.51 -3.36 8.27
CA VAL A 93 10.40 -1.90 8.24
C VAL A 93 11.49 -1.26 7.38
N CYS A 94 12.75 -1.73 7.48
CA CYS A 94 13.84 -1.28 6.62
C CYS A 94 13.59 -1.63 5.16
N PHE A 95 13.19 -2.87 4.86
CA PHE A 95 12.88 -3.29 3.50
C PHE A 95 11.67 -2.52 2.93
N ALA A 96 10.63 -2.28 3.73
CA ALA A 96 9.51 -1.44 3.34
C ALA A 96 9.94 0.01 3.12
N SER A 97 10.88 0.54 3.91
CA SER A 97 11.43 1.89 3.75
C SER A 97 12.29 2.02 2.50
N GLU A 98 13.09 1.01 2.14
CA GLU A 98 13.84 0.97 0.88
C GLU A 98 12.91 0.81 -0.32
N LEU A 99 11.86 -0.01 -0.19
CA LEU A 99 10.85 -0.19 -1.23
C LEU A 99 10.06 1.11 -1.45
N PHE A 100 9.72 1.83 -0.38
CA PHE A 100 9.07 3.14 -0.45
C PHE A 100 10.00 4.21 -1.02
N TYR A 101 11.29 4.21 -0.65
CA TYR A 101 12.29 5.12 -1.22
C TYR A 101 12.53 4.83 -2.72
N ARG A 102 12.51 3.56 -3.11
CA ARG A 102 12.62 3.12 -4.51
C ARG A 102 11.37 3.42 -5.31
N HIS A 103 10.18 3.35 -4.71
CA HIS A 103 8.93 3.79 -5.33
C HIS A 103 8.85 5.33 -5.47
N SER A 104 9.42 6.08 -4.51
CA SER A 104 9.61 7.54 -4.60
C SER A 104 10.56 7.93 -5.73
N GLN A 105 11.67 7.20 -5.91
CA GLN A 105 12.60 7.38 -7.04
C GLN A 105 11.94 7.05 -8.40
N LEU A 106 11.10 6.02 -8.47
CA LEU A 106 10.34 5.68 -9.69
C LEU A 106 9.26 6.71 -10.03
N LEU A 107 8.59 7.30 -9.02
CA LEU A 107 7.64 8.40 -9.24
C LEU A 107 8.34 9.68 -9.71
N ASN A 108 9.53 10.01 -9.19
CA ASN A 108 10.31 11.16 -9.66
C ASN A 108 10.88 10.97 -11.08
N ALA A 109 11.18 9.73 -11.48
CA ALA A 109 11.59 9.41 -12.85
C ALA A 109 10.40 9.35 -13.83
N ALA A 110 9.21 8.98 -13.36
CA ALA A 110 7.99 8.94 -14.16
C ALA A 110 7.30 10.32 -14.29
N TYR A 111 7.47 11.24 -13.34
CA TYR A 111 6.95 12.62 -13.42
C TYR A 111 7.73 13.54 -14.39
N ILE A 112 8.75 13.00 -15.07
CA ILE A 112 9.52 13.67 -16.13
C ILE A 112 9.06 13.23 -17.54
N PHE A 113 8.05 12.35 -17.66
CA PHE A 113 7.37 12.03 -18.92
C PHE A 113 5.85 12.13 -18.83
#